data_AF-A0A7Y1Z719-F1
#
_entry.id   AF-A0A7Y1Z719-F1
#
_cell.length_a   1.000
_cell.length_b   1.000
_cell.length_c   1.000
_cell.angle_alpha   90.00
_cell.angle_beta   90.00
_cell.angle_gamma   90.00
#
_symmetry.space_group_name_H-M   'P 1'
#
loop_
_entity.id
_entity.type
_entity.pdbx_description
1 polymer ?
#
loop_
_entity_poly.entity_id
_entity_poly.type
_entity_poly.pdbx_seq_one_letter_code
_entity_poly.pdbx_strand_id
1 'polypeptide(L)' 'NTAWDICLKLRDNGLLAKPTHGNIIRFAPPLVMTEEQLLDCVSIITKTLKDFE' A
#
# COMPACT_ATOMS: atom_id res chain seq x y z
N ASN A 1 4.36 -0.14 -15.59
CA ASN A 1 3.77 1.09 -15.02
C ASN A 1 2.78 0.80 -13.92
N THR A 2 2.00 -0.28 -14.01
CA THR A 2 0.97 -0.68 -13.03
C THR A 2 1.39 -0.63 -11.55
N ALA A 3 2.58 -1.11 -11.19
CA ALA A 3 3.04 -1.06 -9.79
C ALA A 3 3.29 0.37 -9.27
N TRP A 4 3.72 1.28 -10.16
CA TRP A 4 3.88 2.70 -9.81
C TRP A 4 2.53 3.38 -9.64
N ASP A 5 1.57 3.09 -10.51
CA ASP A 5 0.21 3.64 -10.46
C ASP A 5 -0.53 3.19 -9.20
N ILE A 6 -0.36 1.92 -8.79
CA ILE A 6 -0.87 1.40 -7.51
C ILE A 6 -0.23 2.15 -6.34
N CYS A 7 1.08 2.40 -6.34
CA CYS A 7 1.74 3.16 -5.28
C CYS A 7 1.25 4.62 -5.20
N LEU A 8 0.95 5.26 -6.33
CA LEU A 8 0.35 6.59 -6.34
C LEU A 8 -1.05 6.58 -5.73
N LYS A 9 -1.86 5.57 -6.03
CA LYS A 9 -3.20 5.45 -5.44
C LYS A 9 -3.17 5.10 -3.95
N LEU A 10 -2.22 4.26 -3.53
CA LEU A 10 -1.98 3.98 -2.11
C LEU A 10 -1.65 5.27 -1.35
N ARG A 11 -0.78 6.14 -1.90
CA ARG A 11 -0.46 7.45 -1.33
C ARG A 11 -1.73 8.29 -1.13
N ASP A 12 -2.58 8.36 -2.15
CA ASP A 12 -3.81 9.16 -2.10
C ASP A 12 -4.82 8.61 -1.07
N ASN A 13 -4.78 7.30 -0.83
CA ASN A 13 -5.55 6.64 0.22
C ASN A 13 -4.87 6.65 1.61
N GLY A 14 -3.70 7.31 1.75
CA GLY A 14 -3.02 7.53 3.03
C GLY A 14 -1.91 6.52 3.37
N LEU A 15 -1.49 5.67 2.43
CA LEU A 15 -0.44 4.67 2.64
C LEU A 15 0.73 4.87 1.68
N LEU A 16 1.93 5.11 2.23
CA LEU A 16 3.14 5.30 1.43
C LEU A 16 3.84 3.95 1.17
N ALA A 17 4.10 3.67 -0.10
CA ALA A 17 4.85 2.50 -0.54
C ALA A 17 5.72 2.84 -1.75
N LYS A 18 6.74 2.02 -2.00
CA LYS A 18 7.63 2.16 -3.16
C LYS A 18 7.72 0.83 -3.92
N PRO A 19 7.69 0.86 -5.26
CA PRO A 19 7.98 -0.33 -6.04
C PRO A 19 9.50 -0.64 -6.03
N THR A 20 9.80 -1.92 -6.14
CA THR A 20 11.13 -2.50 -6.26
C THR A 20 11.12 -3.47 -7.44
N HIS A 21 12.26 -3.58 -8.15
CA HIS A 21 12.39 -4.42 -9.36
C HIS A 21 11.25 -4.22 -10.38
N GLY A 22 10.68 -3.01 -10.47
CA GLY A 22 9.59 -2.63 -11.39
C GLY A 22 8.20 -3.16 -11.02
N ASN A 23 8.09 -4.33 -10.39
CA ASN A 23 6.82 -5.05 -10.26
C ASN A 23 6.45 -5.44 -8.82
N ILE A 24 7.33 -5.22 -7.83
CA ILE A 24 7.12 -5.65 -6.45
C ILE A 24 6.91 -4.43 -5.55
N ILE A 25 5.78 -4.36 -4.84
CA ILE A 25 5.51 -3.31 -3.85
C ILE A 25 5.96 -3.81 -2.48
N ARG A 26 6.88 -3.08 -1.82
CA ARG A 26 7.39 -3.45 -0.50
C ARG A 26 6.70 -2.59 0.57
N PHE A 27 6.13 -3.25 1.58
CA PHE A 27 5.61 -2.62 2.79
C PHE A 27 6.58 -2.87 3.94
N ALA A 28 7.09 -1.79 4.53
CA ALA A 28 7.99 -1.84 5.68
C ALA A 28 7.49 -0.87 6.74
N PRO A 29 6.44 -1.26 7.51
CA PRO A 29 5.91 -0.42 8.57
C PRO A 29 6.91 -0.30 9.74
N PRO A 30 6.81 0.77 10.55
CA PRO A 30 7.57 0.88 11.80
C PRO A 30 7.26 -0.27 12.76
N LEU A 31 8.26 -0.72 13.53
CA LEU A 31 8.09 -1.80 14.52
C LEU A 31 7.16 -1.44 15.70
N VAL A 32 6.83 -0.16 15.83
CA VAL A 32 5.93 0.38 16.88
C VAL A 32 4.45 0.36 16.47
N MET A 33 4.12 -0.14 15.28
CA MET A 33 2.75 -0.18 14.77
C MET A 33 1.88 -1.13 15.60
N THR A 34 0.66 -0.70 15.94
CA THR A 34 -0.32 -1.51 16.65
C THR A 34 -1.10 -2.43 15.71
N GLU A 35 -1.77 -3.45 16.24
CA GLU A 35 -2.61 -4.36 15.45
C GLU A 35 -3.73 -3.61 14.71
N GLU A 36 -4.38 -2.64 15.36
CA GLU A 36 -5.42 -1.80 14.75
C GLU A 36 -4.89 -1.01 13.54
N GLN A 37 -3.72 -0.37 13.68
CA GLN A 37 -3.08 0.35 12.58
C GLN A 37 -2.69 -0.57 11.42
N LEU A 38 -2.29 -1.81 11.73
CA LEU A 38 -1.98 -2.81 10.71
C LEU A 38 -3.25 -3.20 9.93
N LEU A 39 -4.36 -3.43 10.63
CA LEU A 39 -5.65 -3.76 10.01
C LEU A 39 -6.19 -2.61 9.15
N ASP A 40 -6.02 -1.36 9.61
CA ASP A 40 -6.34 -0.16 8.82
C ASP A 40 -5.51 -0.10 7.53
N CYS A 41 -4.20 -0.38 7.62
CA CYS A 41 -3.33 -0.45 6.44
C CYS A 41 -3.79 -1.54 5.46
N VAL A 42 -4.17 -2.71 5.94
CA VAL A 42 -4.70 -3.81 5.12
C VAL A 42 -6.01 -3.41 4.44
N SER A 43 -6.89 -2.70 5.15
CA SER A 43 -8.13 -2.16 4.60
C SER A 43 -7.86 -1.18 3.44
N ILE A 44 -6.90 -0.26 3.63
CA ILE A 44 -6.46 0.67 2.58
C ILE A 44 -5.90 -0.06 1.36
N ILE A 45 -5.04 -1.07 1.56
CA ILE A 45 -4.47 -1.88 0.47
C ILE A 45 -5.58 -2.58 -0.30
N THR A 46 -6.51 -3.24 0.40
CA THR A 46 -7.63 -3.98 -0.19
C THR A 46 -8.55 -3.07 -0.99
N LYS A 47 -8.91 -1.90 -0.43
CA LYS A 47 -9.70 -0.89 -1.13
C LYS A 47 -9.00 -0.43 -2.40
N THR A 48 -7.71 -0.12 -2.29
CA THR A 48 -6.93 0.36 -3.43
C THR A 48 -6.89 -0.66 -4.54
N LEU A 49 -6.62 -1.93 -4.24
CA LEU A 49 -6.53 -3.00 -5.25
C LEU A 49 -7.88 -3.28 -5.94
N LYS A 50 -9.00 -3.19 -5.20
CA LYS A 50 -10.35 -3.32 -5.78
C LYS A 50 -10.69 -2.23 -6.80
N ASP A 51 -10.13 -1.03 -6.66
CA ASP A 51 -10.34 0.05 -7.64
C ASP A 51 -9.61 -0.23 -8.98
N PHE A 52 -8.66 -1.17 -9.02
CA PHE A 52 -7.91 -1.57 -10.23
C PHE A 52 -8.39 -2.90 -10.84
N GLU A 53 -9.41 -3.54 -10.24
CA GLU A 53 -10.13 -4.68 -10.81
C GLU A 53 -11.19 -4.21 -11.81
#